data_AF-A0A2M7Z087-F1
#
_entry.id   AF-A0A2M7Z087-F1
#
_cell.length_a   1.000
_cell.length_b   1.000
_cell.length_c   1.000
_cell.angle_alpha   90.00
_cell.angle_beta   90.00
_cell.angle_gamma   90.00
#
_symmetry.space_group_name_H-M   'P 1'
#
loop_
_entity.id
_entity.type
_entity.pdbx_description
1 polymer ?
#
loop_
_entity_poly.entity_id
_entity_poly.type
_entity_poly.pdbx_seq_one_letter_code
_entity_poly.pdbx_strand_id
1 'polypeptide(L)'
;QIGEHLSDKYPFCLIWHQNDARRYFSLRSKAGGISVADIAAKYGGGGHTHAAGFSISLDGDSQNFLNPVLGLPDFSPASVQTI
;
A
#
# COMPACT_ATOMS: atom_id res chain seq x y z
N GLN A 1 -12.36 13.37 0.21
CA GLN A 1 -12.20 11.88 0.35
C GLN A 1 -11.06 11.60 1.35
N ILE A 2 -11.03 10.51 2.13
CA ILE A 2 -10.03 10.29 3.23
C ILE A 2 -8.56 10.44 2.76
N GLY A 3 -8.23 9.93 1.56
CA GLY A 3 -6.87 10.05 1.02
C GLY A 3 -6.43 11.49 0.71
N GLU A 4 -7.36 12.40 0.45
CA GLU A 4 -7.04 13.79 0.16
C GLU A 4 -6.46 14.49 1.41
N HIS A 5 -7.17 14.39 2.54
CA HIS A 5 -6.73 14.94 3.82
C HIS A 5 -5.41 14.33 4.33
N LEU A 6 -5.15 13.04 4.05
CA LEU A 6 -3.90 12.39 4.44
C LEU A 6 -2.70 12.90 3.64
N SER A 7 -2.93 13.46 2.45
CA SER A 7 -1.86 13.89 1.54
C SER A 7 -1.42 15.35 1.74
N ASP A 8 -2.13 16.17 2.51
CA ASP A 8 -1.86 17.61 2.59
C ASP A 8 -0.44 17.96 3.08
N LYS A 9 0.06 17.18 4.06
CA LYS A 9 1.36 17.40 4.71
C LYS A 9 2.49 16.52 4.16
N TYR A 10 2.18 15.63 3.21
CA TYR A 10 3.13 14.67 2.67
C TYR A 10 3.16 14.75 1.15
N PRO A 11 4.19 14.23 0.47
CA PRO A 11 4.23 14.25 -0.98
C PRO A 11 3.04 13.52 -1.62
N PHE A 12 2.58 12.43 -0.98
CA PHE A 12 1.40 11.66 -1.33
C PHE A 12 0.97 10.79 -0.13
N CYS A 13 -0.22 10.20 -0.20
CA CYS A 13 -0.64 9.11 0.67
C CYS A 13 -0.94 7.84 -0.14
N LEU A 14 -0.88 6.70 0.53
CA LEU A 14 -1.24 5.41 -0.04
C LEU A 14 -2.19 4.70 0.93
N ILE A 15 -3.32 4.24 0.39
CA ILE A 15 -4.28 3.38 1.07
C ILE A 15 -4.27 2.06 0.33
N TRP A 16 -4.28 0.95 1.05
CA TRP A 16 -4.35 -0.37 0.45
C TRP A 16 -5.45 -1.19 1.10
N HIS A 17 -6.03 -2.08 0.30
CA HIS A 17 -6.85 -3.17 0.81
C HIS A 17 -6.46 -4.46 0.11
N GLN A 18 -6.73 -5.57 0.76
CA GLN A 18 -6.55 -6.88 0.19
C GLN A 18 -7.91 -7.51 -0.05
N ASN A 19 -8.09 -8.12 -1.21
CA ASN A 19 -9.21 -8.98 -1.49
C ASN A 19 -8.68 -10.26 -2.15
N ASP A 20 -9.09 -11.42 -1.63
CA ASP A 20 -8.59 -12.72 -2.05
C ASP A 20 -7.05 -12.77 -2.08
N ALA A 21 -6.49 -13.28 -3.18
CA ALA A 21 -5.06 -13.36 -3.46
C ALA A 21 -4.52 -12.10 -4.16
N ARG A 22 -5.11 -10.92 -3.94
CA ARG A 22 -4.66 -9.68 -4.58
C ARG A 22 -4.70 -8.49 -3.62
N ARG A 23 -3.66 -7.66 -3.68
CA ARG A 23 -3.63 -6.39 -2.96
C ARG A 23 -3.77 -5.23 -3.92
N TYR A 24 -4.62 -4.29 -3.56
CA TYR A 24 -4.92 -3.09 -4.32
C TYR A 24 -4.39 -1.88 -3.59
N PHE A 25 -3.73 -1.00 -4.33
CA PHE A 25 -3.11 0.21 -3.81
C PHE A 25 -3.73 1.42 -4.50
N SER A 26 -4.21 2.36 -3.68
CA SER A 26 -4.76 3.64 -4.12
C SER A 26 -3.86 4.76 -3.62
N LEU A 27 -3.34 5.57 -4.55
CA LEU A 27 -2.47 6.69 -4.26
C LEU A 27 -3.21 8.00 -4.47
N ARG A 28 -2.96 8.98 -3.59
CA ARG A 28 -3.45 10.35 -3.72
C ARG A 28 -2.33 11.32 -3.41
N SER A 29 -2.22 12.39 -4.18
CA SER A 29 -1.40 13.54 -3.83
C SER A 29 -2.26 14.80 -3.89
N LYS A 30 -1.78 15.86 -3.25
CA LYS A 30 -2.39 17.19 -3.41
C LYS A 30 -2.19 17.75 -4.82
N ALA A 31 -3.01 18.73 -5.18
CA ALA A 31 -2.85 19.50 -6.40
C ALA A 31 -1.47 20.19 -6.44
N GLY A 32 -0.82 20.15 -7.61
CA GLY A 32 0.55 20.65 -7.76
C GLY A 32 1.62 19.82 -7.03
N GLY A 33 1.24 18.70 -6.42
CA GLY A 33 2.14 17.72 -5.84
C GLY A 33 2.77 16.81 -6.89
N ILE A 34 3.43 15.75 -6.43
CA ILE A 34 4.09 14.78 -7.31
C ILE A 34 3.08 14.02 -8.18
N SER A 35 3.55 13.45 -9.29
CA SER A 35 2.76 12.52 -10.09
C SER A 35 2.71 11.14 -9.42
N VAL A 36 1.56 10.78 -8.84
CA VAL A 36 1.32 9.42 -8.35
C VAL A 36 1.00 8.44 -9.49
N ALA A 37 0.65 8.94 -10.67
CA ALA A 37 0.53 8.12 -11.88
C ALA A 37 1.88 7.52 -12.28
N ASP A 38 2.96 8.29 -12.21
CA ASP A 38 4.30 7.82 -12.54
C ASP A 38 4.77 6.75 -11.55
N ILE A 39 4.37 6.88 -10.28
CA ILE A 39 4.62 5.86 -9.25
C ILE A 39 3.83 4.60 -9.60
N ALA A 40 2.53 4.71 -9.85
CA ALA A 40 1.69 3.56 -10.15
C ALA A 40 2.15 2.81 -11.42
N ALA A 41 2.62 3.54 -12.44
CA ALA A 41 3.12 2.96 -13.69
C ALA A 41 4.33 2.03 -13.47
N LYS A 42 5.22 2.33 -12.50
CA LYS A 42 6.36 1.46 -12.15
C LYS A 42 5.93 0.10 -11.61
N TYR A 43 4.70 -0.01 -11.10
CA TYR A 43 4.12 -1.24 -10.56
C TYR A 43 3.04 -1.81 -11.47
N GLY A 44 3.01 -1.42 -12.75
CA GLY A 44 2.05 -1.93 -13.74
C GLY A 44 0.63 -1.37 -13.59
N GLY A 45 0.45 -0.30 -12.82
CA GLY A 45 -0.82 0.43 -12.71
C GLY A 45 -0.84 1.73 -13.52
N GLY A 46 -1.70 2.65 -13.13
CA GLY A 46 -1.85 3.94 -13.80
C GLY A 46 -2.96 4.80 -13.22
N GLY A 47 -3.23 5.94 -13.88
CA GLY A 47 -4.28 6.89 -13.49
C GLY A 47 -3.92 8.32 -13.85
N HIS A 48 -4.44 9.27 -13.09
CA HIS A 48 -4.16 10.70 -13.23
C HIS A 48 -3.01 11.12 -12.32
N THR A 49 -2.40 12.27 -12.63
CA THR A 49 -1.27 12.86 -11.88
C THR A 49 -1.45 12.81 -10.37
N HIS A 50 -2.66 13.05 -9.85
CA HIS A 50 -2.94 13.13 -8.41
C HIS A 50 -3.81 11.98 -7.87
N ALA A 51 -4.23 11.05 -8.72
CA ALA A 51 -5.06 9.92 -8.34
C ALA A 51 -4.79 8.73 -9.25
N ALA A 52 -4.07 7.74 -8.72
CA ALA A 52 -3.67 6.55 -9.46
C ALA A 52 -3.73 5.31 -8.56
N GLY A 53 -3.61 4.14 -9.17
CA GLY A 53 -3.60 2.89 -8.44
C GLY A 53 -2.93 1.76 -9.22
N PHE A 54 -2.55 0.73 -8.47
CA PHE A 54 -2.00 -0.52 -9.01
C PHE A 54 -2.45 -1.69 -8.14
N SER A 55 -2.27 -2.92 -8.63
CA SER A 55 -2.54 -4.11 -7.84
C SER A 55 -1.45 -5.15 -8.03
N ILE A 56 -1.16 -5.90 -6.99
CA ILE A 56 -0.17 -6.96 -6.99
C ILE A 56 -0.85 -8.27 -6.60
N SER A 57 -0.55 -9.32 -7.35
CA SER A 57 -0.97 -10.68 -7.04
C SER A 57 -0.18 -11.21 -5.84
N LEU A 58 -0.86 -11.87 -4.91
CA LEU A 58 -0.28 -12.46 -3.70
C LEU A 58 -0.10 -13.98 -3.86
N ASP A 59 0.05 -14.46 -5.08
CA ASP A 59 0.53 -15.82 -5.35
C ASP A 59 2.07 -15.85 -5.29
N GLY A 60 2.61 -16.97 -4.78
CA GLY A 60 4.06 -17.20 -4.69
C GLY A 60 4.80 -16.20 -3.78
N ASP A 61 5.97 -15.75 -4.21
CA ASP A 61 6.93 -14.96 -3.41
C ASP A 61 6.46 -13.55 -3.05
N SER A 62 5.44 -13.03 -3.74
CA SER A 62 4.89 -11.67 -3.52
C SER A 62 4.27 -11.50 -2.13
N GLN A 63 3.84 -12.60 -1.48
CA GLN A 63 3.32 -12.62 -0.12
C GLN A 63 4.34 -12.09 0.90
N ASN A 64 5.61 -12.47 0.76
CA ASN A 64 6.65 -12.12 1.72
C ASN A 64 7.05 -10.65 1.61
N PHE A 65 7.19 -10.13 0.39
CA PHE A 65 7.53 -8.71 0.16
C PHE A 65 6.46 -7.73 0.63
N LEU A 66 5.20 -8.16 0.63
CA LEU A 66 4.08 -7.31 0.99
C LEU A 66 3.55 -7.59 2.40
N ASN A 67 4.12 -8.53 3.15
CA ASN A 67 3.70 -8.77 4.53
C ASN A 67 4.22 -7.64 5.43
N PRO A 68 3.34 -6.76 5.96
CA PRO A 68 3.76 -5.62 6.77
C PRO A 68 4.21 -6.03 8.18
N VAL A 69 4.07 -7.32 8.52
CA VAL A 69 4.40 -7.91 9.81
C VAL A 69 5.61 -8.84 9.69
N LEU A 70 6.14 -9.05 8.48
CA LEU A 70 7.36 -9.84 8.30
C LEU A 70 8.53 -9.09 8.94
N GLY A 71 9.11 -9.66 10.00
CA GLY A 71 10.18 -9.04 10.80
C GLY A 71 9.69 -8.21 11.99
N LEU A 72 8.38 -8.09 12.20
CA LEU A 72 7.85 -7.66 13.50
C LEU A 72 7.81 -8.85 14.46
N PRO A 73 7.92 -8.63 15.78
CA PRO A 73 7.73 -9.69 16.76
C PRO A 73 6.37 -10.36 16.57
N ASP A 74 6.29 -11.67 16.75
CA ASP A 74 5.01 -12.37 16.76
C ASP A 74 4.23 -12.00 18.03
N PHE A 75 3.20 -11.18 17.86
CA PHE A 75 2.28 -10.78 18.94
C PHE A 75 1.08 -11.72 19.08
N SER A 76 1.12 -12.91 18.45
CA SER A 76 0.13 -13.96 18.66
C SER A 76 0.03 -14.33 20.14
N PRO A 77 -1.17 -14.52 20.71
CA PRO A 77 -1.33 -14.97 22.09
C PRO A 77 -0.71 -16.35 22.37
N ALA A 78 -0.29 -17.10 21.34
CA ALA A 78 0.41 -18.37 21.46
C ALA A 78 1.93 -18.24 21.71
N SER A 79 2.53 -17.04 21.60
CA SER A 79 3.99 -16.83 21.77
C SER A 79 4.42 -16.55 23.21
N VAL A 80 3.48 -16.52 24.17
CA VAL A 80 3.80 -16.51 25.60
C VAL A 80 4.25 -17.92 26.02
N GLN A 81 5.54 -18.22 25.84
CA GLN A 81 6.13 -19.35 26.55
C GLN A 81 6.03 -19.06 28.05
N THR A 82 5.20 -19.83 28.74
CA THR A 82 5.12 -19.86 30.20
C THR A 82 6.52 -20.21 30.76
N ILE A 83 7.07 -19.28 31.55
CA ILE A 83 8.22 -19.51 32.43
C ILE A 83 7.84 -20.41 33.59
#